data_AF-A0A5J6MD44-F1
#
_entry.id   AF-A0A5J6MD44-F1
#
_cell.length_a   1.000
_cell.length_b   1.000
_cell.length_c   1.000
_cell.angle_alpha   90.00
_cell.angle_beta   90.00
_cell.angle_gamma   90.00
#
_symmetry.space_group_name_H-M   'P 1'
#
loop_
_entity.id
_entity.type
_entity.pdbx_description
1 polymer ?
#
loop_
_entity_poly.entity_id
_entity_poly.type
_entity_poly.pdbx_seq_one_letter_code
_entity_poly.pdbx_strand_id
1 'polypeptide(L)' 'MNTIRTHADGRTDASVASRALPVAFAAFLGAFLIFGVGFSHVSAFHNAAHDVRHSNAFPCH' A
#
# COMPACT_ATOMS: atom_id res chain seq x y z
N MET A 1 -25.73 18.96 -37.21
CA MET A 1 -24.27 18.73 -37.34
C MET A 1 -23.65 18.99 -35.97
N ASN A 2 -23.32 17.96 -35.17
CA ASN A 2 -22.65 18.15 -33.88
C ASN A 2 -21.48 17.17 -33.80
N THR A 3 -20.26 17.69 -33.72
CA THR A 3 -19.03 16.91 -33.67
C THR A 3 -18.73 16.52 -32.23
N ILE A 4 -18.85 15.22 -31.92
CA ILE A 4 -18.38 14.65 -30.66
C ILE A 4 -16.86 14.78 -30.63
N ARG A 5 -16.34 15.64 -29.74
CA ARG A 5 -14.92 15.69 -29.43
C ARG A 5 -14.61 14.56 -28.44
N THR A 6 -13.96 13.51 -28.92
CA THR A 6 -13.32 12.51 -28.07
C THR A 6 -12.18 13.19 -27.33
N HIS A 7 -12.29 13.30 -26.00
CA HIS A 7 -11.15 13.63 -25.15
C HIS A 7 -10.19 12.44 -25.21
N ALA A 8 -9.07 12.63 -25.91
CA ALA A 8 -7.94 11.72 -25.80
C ALA A 8 -7.41 11.85 -24.36
N ASP A 9 -7.91 10.98 -23.48
CA ASP A 9 -7.33 10.70 -22.18
C ASP A 9 -5.91 10.19 -22.42
N GLY A 10 -4.94 11.09 -22.30
CA GLY A 10 -3.52 10.81 -22.43
C GLY A 10 -3.08 9.95 -21.26
N ARG A 11 -3.40 8.66 -21.30
CA ARG A 11 -2.80 7.67 -20.42
C ARG A 11 -1.32 7.62 -20.75
N THR A 12 -0.54 8.30 -19.93
CA THR A 12 0.89 8.06 -19.84
C THR A 12 1.08 6.62 -19.38
N ASP A 13 1.34 5.73 -20.35
CA ASP A 13 1.77 4.36 -20.09
C ASP A 13 3.14 4.42 -19.40
N ALA A 14 3.09 4.58 -18.07
CA ALA A 14 4.28 4.60 -17.24
C ALA A 14 5.00 3.26 -17.43
N SER A 15 6.21 3.31 -17.99
CA SER A 15 7.02 2.14 -18.25
C SER A 15 7.27 1.36 -16.96
N VAL A 16 7.49 0.04 -17.05
CA VAL A 16 7.82 -0.79 -15.87
C VAL A 16 9.00 -0.21 -15.09
N ALA A 17 9.99 0.34 -15.79
CA ALA A 17 11.13 1.04 -15.18
C ALA A 17 10.71 2.26 -14.34
N SER A 18 9.77 3.08 -14.84
CA SER A 18 9.25 4.24 -14.09
C SER A 18 8.48 3.85 -12.82
N ARG A 19 7.97 2.61 -12.76
CA ARG A 19 7.25 2.07 -11.60
C ARG A 19 8.16 1.29 -10.64
N ALA A 20 9.38 0.96 -11.03
CA ALA A 20 10.30 0.16 -10.23
C ALA A 20 10.64 0.83 -8.89
N LEU A 21 10.94 2.14 -8.92
CA LEU A 21 11.28 2.92 -7.73
C LEU A 21 10.13 3.00 -6.72
N PRO A 22 8.90 3.42 -7.08
CA PRO A 22 7.80 3.47 -6.11
C PRO A 22 7.41 2.08 -5.60
N VAL A 23 7.51 1.02 -6.42
CA VAL A 23 7.27 -0.36 -5.97
C VAL A 23 8.33 -0.80 -4.96
N ALA A 24 9.61 -0.51 -5.21
CA ALA A 24 10.69 -0.83 -4.28
C ALA A 24 10.52 -0.10 -2.93
N PHE A 25 10.15 1.19 -2.97
CA PHE A 25 9.83 1.94 -1.75
C PHE A 25 8.64 1.37 -0.99
N ALA A 26 7.56 1.02 -1.68
CA ALA A 26 6.39 0.41 -1.06
C ALA A 26 6.73 -0.94 -0.41
N ALA A 27 7.52 -1.78 -1.10
CA ALA A 27 7.99 -3.06 -0.57
C ALA A 27 8.90 -2.87 0.65
N PHE A 28 9.84 -1.93 0.60
CA PHE A 28 10.71 -1.61 1.71
C PHE A 28 9.94 -1.08 2.92
N LEU A 29 8.98 -0.17 2.69
CA LEU A 29 8.11 0.36 3.75
C LEU A 29 7.29 -0.77 4.39
N GLY A 30 6.69 -1.64 3.59
CA GLY A 30 5.93 -2.79 4.09
C GLY A 30 6.80 -3.73 4.94
N ALA A 31 8.00 -4.05 4.47
CA ALA A 31 8.96 -4.82 5.24
C ALA A 31 9.34 -4.12 6.55
N PHE A 32 9.66 -2.83 6.49
CA PHE A 32 10.00 -2.03 7.67
C PHE A 32 8.90 -2.06 8.72
N LEU A 33 7.63 -1.93 8.33
CA LEU A 33 6.51 -2.00 9.26
C LEU A 33 6.36 -3.39 9.89
N ILE A 34 6.47 -4.46 9.09
CA ILE A 34 6.38 -5.85 9.59
C ILE A 34 7.49 -6.12 10.61
N PHE A 35 8.75 -5.82 10.26
CA PHE A 35 9.88 -6.07 11.14
C PHE A 35 9.94 -5.10 12.31
N GLY A 36 9.69 -3.81 12.08
CA GLY A 36 9.77 -2.77 13.08
C GLY A 36 8.72 -2.92 14.18
N VAL A 37 7.48 -3.26 13.81
CA VAL A 37 6.40 -3.49 14.79
C VAL A 37 6.50 -4.90 15.38
N GLY A 38 6.79 -5.90 14.55
CA GLY A 38 6.88 -7.31 14.98
C GLY A 38 8.03 -7.62 15.94
N PHE A 39 9.16 -6.92 15.84
CA PHE A 39 10.31 -7.08 16.75
C PHE A 39 10.51 -5.88 17.67
N SER A 40 9.52 -4.99 17.79
CA SER A 40 9.60 -3.84 18.68
C SER A 40 9.79 -4.28 20.14
N HIS A 41 10.77 -3.67 20.82
CA HIS A 41 10.94 -3.82 22.27
C HIS A 41 9.91 -2.99 23.06
N VAL A 42 9.20 -2.08 22.38
CA VAL A 42 8.14 -1.26 22.98
C VAL A 42 6.83 -2.05 22.91
N SER A 43 6.34 -2.47 24.07
CA SER A 43 5.14 -3.30 24.21
C SER A 43 3.92 -2.70 23.49
N ALA A 44 3.78 -1.37 23.45
CA ALA A 44 2.68 -0.69 22.77
C ALA A 44 2.61 -1.00 21.27
N PHE A 45 3.75 -1.00 20.55
CA PHE A 45 3.77 -1.29 19.12
C PHE A 45 3.50 -2.77 18.84
N HIS A 46 4.13 -3.66 19.62
CA HIS A 46 3.91 -5.11 19.46
C HIS A 46 2.45 -5.50 19.75
N ASN A 47 1.87 -4.95 20.83
CA ASN A 47 0.46 -5.16 21.18
C ASN A 47 -0.49 -4.64 20.11
N ALA A 48 -0.23 -3.43 19.56
CA ALA A 48 -1.03 -2.89 18.47
C ALA A 48 -1.01 -3.79 17.22
N ALA A 49 0.12 -4.41 16.87
CA ALA A 49 0.17 -5.39 15.78
C ALA A 49 -0.68 -6.65 16.08
N HIS A 50 -0.62 -7.18 17.30
CA HIS A 50 -1.46 -8.30 17.70
C HIS A 50 -2.95 -7.95 17.70
N ASP A 51 -3.33 -6.77 18.17
CA ASP A 51 -4.71 -6.30 18.19
C ASP A 51 -5.30 -6.12 16.78
N VAL A 52 -4.50 -5.59 15.84
CA VAL A 52 -4.88 -5.49 14.42
C VAL A 52 -5.05 -6.87 13.79
N ARG A 53 -4.19 -7.84 14.10
CA ARG A 53 -4.33 -9.22 13.59
C ARG A 53 -5.60 -9.88 14.10
N HIS A 54 -5.97 -9.67 15.37
CA HIS A 54 -7.24 -10.16 15.92
C HIS A 54 -8.45 -9.45 15.29
N SER A 55 -8.35 -8.14 15.05
CA SER A 55 -9.42 -7.34 14.40
C SER A 55 -9.60 -7.68 12.92
N ASN A 56 -8.51 -7.99 12.20
CA ASN A 56 -8.54 -8.41 10.79
C ASN A 56 -9.04 -9.84 10.60
N ALA A 57 -9.16 -10.63 11.66
CA ALA A 57 -9.69 -11.99 11.64
C ALA A 57 -11.19 -12.07 11.95
N PHE A 58 -11.86 -10.93 12.16
CA PHE A 58 -13.28 -10.89 12.57
C PHE A 58 -14.20 -10.31 11.50
N PRO A 59 -15.36 -10.95 11.23
CA PRO A 59 -16.40 -10.39 10.36
C PRO A 59 -17.01 -9.15 11.01
N CYS A 60 -17.15 -8.10 10.19
CA CYS A 60 -17.93 -6.92 10.52
C CYS A 60 -19.43 -7.23 10.43
N HIS A 61 -19.96 -7.94 11.42
CA HIS A 61 -21.38 -7.87 11.79
C HIS A 61 -21.53 -7.97 13.30
#